data_AF-X7EA56-F1
#
_entry.id   AF-X7EA56-F1
#
_cell.length_a   1.000
_cell.length_b   1.000
_cell.length_c   1.000
_cell.angle_alpha   90.00
_cell.angle_beta   90.00
_cell.angle_gamma   90.00
#
_symmetry.space_group_name_H-M   'P 1'
#
loop_
_entity.id
_entity.type
_entity.pdbx_description
1 polymer ?
#
loop_
_entity_poly.entity_id
_entity_poly.type
_entity_poly.pdbx_seq_one_letter_code
_entity_poly.pdbx_strand_id
1 'polypeptide(L)'
;MADPKNYLAIAGDNVFIFVDGHGTGVHYSELLGLMTESRSLAEVQKRFAASRSNLIRILEHFGFDFDMLLREQFREGHRDTTLARLHRVDTKWIAEKRRSLGFAREKGRPRVEFSPDEILRAFDTTESFVGAAAILGIDRKTYSKLHSSALKSGGPTNPTV
;
A
#
# COMPACT_ATOMS: atom_id res chain seq x y z
N MET A 1 -6.31 -36.63 6.37
CA MET A 1 -5.94 -35.20 6.43
C MET A 1 -7.11 -34.50 7.09
N ALA A 2 -6.88 -33.66 8.11
CA ALA A 2 -7.96 -32.89 8.71
C ALA A 2 -8.29 -31.73 7.77
N ASP A 3 -9.54 -31.61 7.35
CA ASP A 3 -9.95 -30.47 6.55
C ASP A 3 -9.77 -29.18 7.36
N PRO A 4 -9.20 -28.13 6.76
CA PRO A 4 -9.08 -26.84 7.45
C PRO A 4 -10.44 -26.38 7.94
N LYS A 5 -10.48 -25.76 9.12
CA LYS A 5 -11.72 -25.33 9.78
C LYS A 5 -12.59 -24.44 8.89
N ASN A 6 -11.94 -23.57 8.10
CA ASN A 6 -12.60 -22.74 7.09
C ASN A 6 -11.89 -22.83 5.74
N TYR A 7 -12.61 -23.13 4.67
CA TYR A 7 -12.09 -23.19 3.30
C TYR A 7 -13.19 -23.13 2.25
N LEU A 8 -12.76 -22.99 1.01
CA LEU A 8 -13.60 -23.06 -0.17
C LEU A 8 -13.22 -24.27 -1.02
N ALA A 9 -14.24 -24.95 -1.53
CA ALA A 9 -14.13 -26.00 -2.53
C ALA A 9 -14.94 -25.64 -3.78
N ILE A 10 -14.60 -26.29 -4.90
CA ILE A 10 -15.26 -26.10 -6.19
C ILE A 10 -15.98 -27.39 -6.55
N ALA A 11 -17.23 -27.29 -7.01
CA ALA A 11 -17.89 -28.38 -7.71
C ALA A 11 -18.72 -27.80 -8.87
N GLY A 12 -18.28 -28.07 -10.10
CA GLY A 12 -18.81 -27.43 -11.30
C GLY A 12 -18.71 -25.90 -11.18
N ASP A 13 -19.82 -25.23 -11.41
CA ASP A 13 -19.93 -23.77 -11.38
C ASP A 13 -20.17 -23.21 -9.96
N ASN A 14 -20.14 -24.06 -8.94
CA ASN A 14 -20.41 -23.65 -7.56
C ASN A 14 -19.15 -23.61 -6.71
N VAL A 15 -19.11 -22.62 -5.83
CA VAL A 15 -18.15 -22.48 -4.75
C VAL A 15 -18.83 -22.84 -3.44
N PHE A 16 -18.28 -23.81 -2.72
CA PHE A 16 -18.76 -24.23 -1.42
C PHE A 16 -17.91 -23.59 -0.33
N ILE A 17 -18.55 -22.79 0.52
CA ILE A 17 -17.98 -22.13 1.69
C ILE A 17 -18.15 -23.06 2.88
N PHE A 18 -17.05 -23.57 3.41
CA PHE A 18 -17.02 -24.35 4.64
C PHE A 18 -16.58 -23.45 5.79
N VAL A 19 -17.42 -23.33 6.82
CA VAL A 19 -17.12 -22.61 8.07
C VAL A 19 -17.58 -23.48 9.23
N ASP A 20 -16.65 -23.81 10.13
CA ASP A 20 -16.95 -24.60 11.33
C ASP A 20 -17.70 -25.93 11.04
N GLY A 21 -17.41 -26.55 9.89
CA GLY A 21 -18.05 -27.80 9.46
C GLY A 21 -19.39 -27.63 8.75
N HIS A 22 -19.91 -26.41 8.60
CA HIS A 22 -21.11 -26.11 7.83
C HIS A 22 -20.73 -25.63 6.42
N GLY A 23 -21.36 -26.23 5.40
CA GLY A 23 -21.15 -25.90 4.00
C GLY A 23 -22.30 -25.07 3.43
N THR A 24 -22.01 -23.96 2.76
CA THR A 24 -22.98 -23.20 1.96
C THR A 24 -22.47 -23.05 0.53
N GLY A 25 -23.27 -23.47 -0.45
CA GLY A 25 -22.94 -23.35 -1.86
C GLY A 25 -23.45 -22.04 -2.45
N VAL A 26 -22.63 -21.37 -3.23
CA VAL A 26 -22.99 -20.19 -4.04
C VAL A 26 -22.45 -20.35 -5.45
N HIS A 27 -23.06 -19.68 -6.43
CA HIS A 27 -22.54 -19.69 -7.79
C HIS A 27 -21.24 -18.89 -7.88
N TYR A 28 -20.27 -19.32 -8.70
CA TYR A 28 -18.96 -18.68 -8.80
C TYR A 28 -19.03 -17.19 -9.19
N SER A 29 -20.08 -16.79 -9.92
CA SER A 29 -20.29 -15.40 -10.31
C SER A 29 -20.44 -14.46 -9.11
N GLU A 30 -20.91 -14.94 -7.96
CA GLU A 30 -20.98 -14.13 -6.73
C GLU A 30 -19.59 -13.79 -6.21
N LEU A 31 -18.66 -14.75 -6.28
CA LEU A 31 -17.26 -14.55 -5.90
C LEU A 31 -16.58 -13.56 -6.85
N LEU A 32 -16.75 -13.76 -8.16
CA LEU A 32 -16.17 -12.88 -9.18
C LEU A 32 -16.77 -11.49 -9.14
N GLY A 33 -18.09 -11.38 -9.00
CA GLY A 33 -18.81 -10.11 -8.89
C GLY A 33 -18.30 -9.30 -7.70
N LEU A 34 -18.25 -9.91 -6.51
CA LEU A 34 -17.74 -9.23 -5.32
C LEU A 34 -16.28 -8.81 -5.47
N MET A 35 -15.43 -9.65 -6.08
CA MET A 35 -14.03 -9.30 -6.31
C MET A 35 -13.89 -8.14 -7.29
N THR A 36 -14.68 -8.13 -8.36
CA THR A 36 -14.66 -7.10 -9.41
C THR A 36 -15.17 -5.76 -8.88
N GLU A 37 -16.26 -5.77 -8.14
CA GLU A 37 -16.87 -4.57 -7.56
C GLU A 37 -16.00 -3.96 -6.45
N SER A 38 -15.52 -4.78 -5.54
CA SER A 38 -14.77 -4.30 -4.36
C SER A 38 -13.29 -4.04 -4.65
N ARG A 39 -12.73 -4.70 -5.68
CA ARG A 39 -11.29 -4.77 -5.95
C ARG A 39 -10.47 -5.11 -4.69
N SER A 40 -11.04 -5.90 -3.78
CA SER A 40 -10.55 -6.08 -2.40
C SER A 40 -10.69 -7.53 -1.93
N LEU A 41 -9.55 -8.17 -1.63
CA LEU A 41 -9.56 -9.50 -1.03
C LEU A 41 -10.11 -9.48 0.40
N ALA A 42 -9.98 -8.36 1.12
CA ALA A 42 -10.51 -8.26 2.47
C ALA A 42 -12.05 -8.30 2.46
N GLU A 43 -12.69 -7.63 1.50
CA GLU A 43 -14.15 -7.68 1.35
C GLU A 43 -14.63 -9.07 0.94
N VAL A 44 -13.95 -9.71 -0.01
CA VAL A 44 -14.25 -11.10 -0.38
C VAL A 44 -14.08 -12.03 0.83
N GLN A 45 -13.01 -11.87 1.61
CA GLN A 45 -12.77 -12.71 2.78
C GLN A 45 -13.87 -12.57 3.85
N LYS A 46 -14.48 -11.40 4.02
CA LYS A 46 -15.59 -11.24 4.99
C LYS A 46 -16.78 -12.13 4.64
N ARG A 47 -17.09 -12.29 3.35
CA ARG A 47 -18.22 -13.13 2.89
C ARG A 47 -17.86 -14.60 2.81
N PHE A 48 -16.69 -14.91 2.28
CA PHE A 48 -16.30 -16.29 1.93
C PHE A 48 -15.44 -16.97 3.01
N ALA A 49 -15.08 -16.27 4.08
CA ALA A 49 -14.44 -16.78 5.31
C ALA A 49 -13.18 -17.66 5.12
N ALA A 50 -12.55 -17.58 3.96
CA ALA A 50 -11.45 -18.46 3.58
C ALA A 50 -10.07 -17.82 3.72
N SER A 51 -9.04 -18.67 3.73
CA SER A 51 -7.66 -18.19 3.71
C SER A 51 -7.36 -17.47 2.39
N ARG A 52 -6.47 -16.48 2.44
CA ARG A 52 -6.04 -15.72 1.24
C ARG A 52 -5.60 -16.63 0.11
N SER A 53 -4.72 -17.60 0.38
CA SER A 53 -4.18 -18.48 -0.65
C SER A 53 -5.28 -19.34 -1.28
N ASN A 54 -6.28 -19.75 -0.50
CA ASN A 54 -7.43 -20.49 -1.02
C ASN A 54 -8.35 -19.60 -1.85
N LEU A 55 -8.58 -18.34 -1.45
CA LEU A 55 -9.33 -17.35 -2.24
C LEU A 55 -8.67 -17.05 -3.57
N ILE A 56 -7.37 -16.71 -3.57
CA ILE A 56 -6.61 -16.40 -4.79
C ILE A 56 -6.66 -17.60 -5.75
N ARG A 57 -6.42 -18.82 -5.26
CA ARG A 57 -6.46 -20.03 -6.09
C ARG A 57 -7.83 -20.25 -6.76
N ILE A 58 -8.92 -19.95 -6.05
CA ILE A 58 -10.27 -20.15 -6.60
C ILE A 58 -10.65 -19.03 -7.56
N LEU A 59 -10.27 -17.78 -7.26
CA LEU A 59 -10.40 -16.67 -8.19
C LEU A 59 -9.68 -16.98 -9.51
N GLU A 60 -8.43 -17.45 -9.44
CA GLU A 60 -7.65 -17.88 -10.60
C GLU A 60 -8.32 -19.04 -11.35
N HIS A 61 -8.88 -20.02 -10.63
CA HIS A 61 -9.61 -21.14 -11.24
C HIS A 61 -10.79 -20.67 -12.11
N PHE A 62 -11.50 -19.63 -11.68
CA PHE A 62 -12.60 -19.03 -12.44
C PHE A 62 -12.14 -17.87 -13.36
N GLY A 63 -10.84 -17.77 -13.65
CA GLY A 63 -10.30 -16.85 -14.65
C GLY A 63 -10.04 -15.43 -14.17
N PHE A 64 -10.10 -15.16 -12.87
CA PHE A 64 -9.73 -13.86 -12.31
C PHE A 64 -8.22 -13.78 -12.04
N ASP A 65 -7.53 -12.90 -12.75
CA ASP A 65 -6.10 -12.66 -12.56
C ASP A 65 -5.86 -11.61 -11.45
N PHE A 66 -5.52 -12.10 -10.26
CA PHE A 66 -5.22 -11.24 -9.12
C PHE A 66 -3.93 -10.41 -9.32
N ASP A 67 -2.96 -10.92 -10.06
CA ASP A 67 -1.72 -10.21 -10.35
C ASP A 67 -1.95 -9.07 -11.35
N MET A 68 -2.89 -9.22 -12.29
CA MET A 68 -3.36 -8.13 -13.15
C MET A 68 -4.01 -7.02 -12.34
N LEU A 69 -4.89 -7.36 -11.39
CA LEU A 69 -5.51 -6.35 -10.50
C LEU A 69 -4.43 -5.58 -9.72
N LEU A 70 -3.48 -6.28 -9.12
CA LEU A 70 -2.38 -5.63 -8.40
C LEU A 70 -1.56 -4.70 -9.33
N ARG A 71 -1.30 -5.14 -10.57
CA ARG A 71 -0.60 -4.33 -11.57
C ARG A 71 -1.36 -3.04 -11.90
N GLU A 72 -2.68 -3.10 -12.06
CA GLU A 72 -3.51 -1.90 -12.25
C GLU A 72 -3.43 -0.97 -11.05
N GLN A 73 -3.61 -1.52 -9.84
CA GLN A 73 -3.56 -0.74 -8.60
C GLN A 73 -2.18 -0.09 -8.37
N PHE A 74 -1.10 -0.75 -8.79
CA PHE A 74 0.23 -0.15 -8.78
C PHE A 74 0.37 0.99 -9.79
N ARG A 75 -0.24 0.87 -10.99
CA ARG A 75 -0.28 1.95 -11.99
C ARG A 75 -1.13 3.14 -11.52
N GLU A 76 -2.18 2.88 -10.75
CA GLU A 76 -3.01 3.88 -10.10
C GLU A 76 -2.26 4.63 -8.96
N GLY A 77 -1.03 4.22 -8.63
CA GLY A 77 -0.21 4.88 -7.62
C GLY A 77 -0.57 4.49 -6.18
N HIS A 78 -1.27 3.37 -5.98
CA HIS A 78 -1.54 2.89 -4.63
C HIS A 78 -0.24 2.45 -3.95
N ARG A 79 -0.05 2.92 -2.72
CA ARG A 79 1.09 2.54 -1.87
C ARG A 79 0.96 1.10 -1.36
N ASP A 80 2.09 0.47 -1.07
CA ASP A 80 2.13 -0.90 -0.54
C ASP A 80 1.32 -1.06 0.75
N THR A 81 1.36 -0.06 1.65
CA THR A 81 0.59 -0.07 2.89
C THR A 81 -0.91 0.04 2.67
N THR A 82 -1.33 0.82 1.66
CA THR A 82 -2.74 0.95 1.28
C THR A 82 -3.27 -0.38 0.76
N LEU A 83 -2.54 -1.02 -0.16
CA LEU A 83 -2.92 -2.31 -0.73
C LEU A 83 -2.84 -3.44 0.29
N ALA A 84 -1.86 -3.42 1.20
CA ALA A 84 -1.78 -4.34 2.32
C ALA A 84 -3.05 -4.31 3.16
N ARG A 85 -3.55 -3.11 3.48
CA ARG A 85 -4.81 -2.94 4.19
C ARG A 85 -6.02 -3.38 3.34
N LEU A 86 -6.05 -2.99 2.06
CA LEU A 86 -7.15 -3.31 1.14
C LEU A 86 -7.31 -4.82 0.97
N HIS A 87 -6.21 -5.56 0.85
CA HIS A 87 -6.25 -7.01 0.66
C HIS A 87 -6.10 -7.80 1.96
N ARG A 88 -5.95 -7.12 3.11
CA ARG A 88 -5.65 -7.71 4.42
C ARG A 88 -4.47 -8.68 4.36
N VAL A 89 -3.37 -8.22 3.78
CA VAL A 89 -2.11 -8.96 3.62
C VAL A 89 -0.95 -8.18 4.20
N ASP A 90 0.19 -8.84 4.37
CA ASP A 90 1.41 -8.18 4.82
C ASP A 90 1.93 -7.17 3.79
N THR A 91 2.34 -6.00 4.26
CA THR A 91 3.00 -4.97 3.42
C THR A 91 4.24 -5.53 2.72
N LYS A 92 4.98 -6.44 3.37
CA LYS A 92 6.14 -7.11 2.76
C LYS A 92 5.73 -7.95 1.55
N TRP A 93 4.60 -8.63 1.64
CA TRP A 93 4.07 -9.46 0.54
C TRP A 93 3.67 -8.59 -0.66
N ILE A 94 3.02 -7.44 -0.43
CA ILE A 94 2.71 -6.48 -1.50
C ILE A 94 4.00 -5.91 -2.12
N ALA A 95 5.00 -5.57 -1.30
CA ALA A 95 6.28 -5.06 -1.80
C ALA A 95 7.06 -6.11 -2.62
N GLU A 96 6.92 -7.40 -2.30
CA GLU A 96 7.44 -8.51 -3.10
C GLU A 96 6.69 -8.64 -4.42
N LYS A 97 5.35 -8.61 -4.40
CA LYS A 97 4.52 -8.63 -5.61
C LYS A 97 4.78 -7.44 -6.53
N ARG A 98 4.94 -6.23 -5.98
CA ARG A 98 5.31 -5.03 -6.75
C ARG A 98 6.58 -5.27 -7.55
N ARG A 99 7.62 -5.81 -6.90
CA ARG A 99 8.91 -6.10 -7.53
C ARG A 99 8.79 -7.20 -8.58
N SER A 100 8.08 -8.29 -8.30
CA SER A 100 7.90 -9.38 -9.27
C SER A 100 7.11 -8.94 -10.50
N LEU A 101 6.22 -7.96 -10.36
CA LEU A 101 5.45 -7.37 -11.46
C LEU A 101 6.19 -6.24 -12.20
N GLY A 102 7.46 -5.98 -11.86
CA GLY A 102 8.32 -5.03 -12.58
C GLY A 102 8.18 -3.57 -12.18
N PHE A 103 7.47 -3.27 -11.08
CA PHE A 103 7.33 -1.91 -10.59
C PHE A 103 8.50 -1.55 -9.67
N ALA A 104 9.08 -0.37 -9.89
CA ALA A 104 10.05 0.18 -8.97
C ALA A 104 9.41 0.38 -7.59
N ARG A 105 10.20 0.17 -6.54
CA ARG A 105 9.81 0.59 -5.19
C ARG A 105 9.64 2.10 -5.22
N GLU A 106 8.45 2.60 -4.91
CA GLU A 106 8.29 4.01 -4.55
C GLU A 106 9.21 4.25 -3.35
N LYS A 107 10.28 5.02 -3.54
CA LYS A 107 11.25 5.36 -2.51
C LYS A 107 10.59 6.27 -1.48
N GLY A 108 9.89 5.69 -0.50
CA GLY A 108 9.34 6.42 0.63
C GLY A 108 8.43 7.58 0.22
N ARG A 109 8.09 8.44 1.19
CA ARG A 109 7.39 9.72 0.93
C ARG A 109 8.15 10.45 -0.18
N PRO A 110 7.49 11.02 -1.20
CA PRO A 110 8.15 11.95 -2.11
C PRO A 110 8.92 12.94 -1.26
N ARG A 111 10.23 13.05 -1.50
CA ARG A 111 11.05 14.03 -0.79
C ARG A 111 10.40 15.36 -1.11
N VAL A 112 9.75 16.00 -0.13
CA VAL A 112 9.30 17.37 -0.31
C VAL A 112 10.60 18.15 -0.48
N GLU A 113 10.84 18.61 -1.71
CA GLU A 113 12.03 19.36 -2.05
C GLU A 113 11.78 20.80 -1.66
N PHE A 114 12.41 21.21 -0.56
CA PHE A 114 12.48 22.61 -0.16
C PHE A 114 13.81 23.17 -0.65
N SER A 115 13.77 24.35 -1.25
CA SER A 115 14.98 25.12 -1.54
C SER A 115 15.69 25.52 -0.23
N PRO A 116 17.02 25.72 -0.24
CA PRO A 116 17.74 26.25 0.92
C PRO A 116 17.12 27.53 1.47
N ASP A 117 16.66 28.42 0.59
CA ASP A 117 16.05 29.69 0.97
C ASP A 117 14.70 29.51 1.68
N GLU A 118 13.86 28.56 1.25
CA GLU A 118 12.61 28.25 1.95
C GLU A 118 12.87 27.71 3.35
N ILE A 119 13.91 26.89 3.52
CA ILE A 119 14.31 26.39 4.83
C ILE A 119 14.82 27.52 5.72
N LEU A 120 15.68 28.40 5.22
CA LEU A 120 16.21 29.52 6.02
C LEU A 120 15.11 30.53 6.39
N ARG A 121 14.26 30.92 5.43
CA ARG A 121 13.12 31.82 5.69
C ARG A 121 12.15 31.28 6.73
N ALA A 122 11.90 29.97 6.75
CA ALA A 122 11.03 29.36 7.75
C ALA A 122 11.63 29.47 9.17
N PHE A 123 12.96 29.35 9.29
CA PHE A 123 13.65 29.61 10.56
C PHE A 123 13.55 31.08 10.94
N ASP A 124 13.91 32.01 10.05
CA ASP A 124 13.92 33.45 10.31
C ASP A 124 12.53 33.98 10.72
N THR A 125 11.47 33.38 10.20
CA THR A 125 10.08 33.77 10.53
C THR A 125 9.66 33.38 11.95
N THR A 126 10.23 32.30 12.50
CA THR A 126 9.75 31.70 13.75
C THR A 126 10.79 31.65 14.86
N GLU A 127 12.05 31.85 14.51
CA GLU A 127 13.25 31.66 15.33
C GLU A 127 13.25 30.30 16.06
N SER A 128 12.55 29.30 15.50
CA SER A 128 12.27 28.03 16.15
C SER A 128 12.25 26.87 15.17
N PHE A 129 13.02 25.82 15.45
CA PHE A 129 12.99 24.59 14.65
C PHE A 129 11.61 23.90 14.68
N VAL A 130 10.84 24.08 15.75
CA VAL A 130 9.49 23.50 15.85
C VAL A 130 8.52 24.34 15.03
N GLY A 131 8.59 25.67 15.15
CA GLY A 131 7.76 26.60 14.38
C GLY A 131 8.01 26.47 12.88
N ALA A 132 9.27 26.49 12.47
CA ALA A 132 9.65 26.35 11.07
C ALA A 132 9.27 25.00 10.46
N ALA A 133 9.41 23.90 11.22
CA ALA A 133 8.95 22.59 10.79
C ALA A 133 7.43 22.54 10.60
N ALA A 134 6.67 23.23 11.47
CA ALA A 134 5.22 23.34 11.36
C ALA A 134 4.81 24.14 10.11
N ILE A 135 5.49 25.25 9.80
CA ILE A 135 5.27 26.03 8.57
C ILE A 135 5.42 25.15 7.32
N LEU A 136 6.43 24.28 7.31
CA LEU A 136 6.75 23.43 6.17
C LEU A 136 6.03 22.06 6.19
N GLY A 137 5.18 21.79 7.18
CA GLY A 137 4.43 20.54 7.26
C GLY A 137 5.30 19.28 7.38
N ILE A 138 6.48 19.40 7.98
CA ILE A 138 7.43 18.30 8.20
C ILE A 138 7.77 18.13 9.68
N ASP A 139 8.39 17.02 10.03
CA ASP A 139 8.82 16.81 11.41
C ASP A 139 10.12 17.58 11.73
N ARG A 140 10.28 17.93 13.01
CA ARG A 140 11.44 18.68 13.53
C ARG A 140 12.79 18.04 13.15
N LYS A 141 12.91 16.70 13.17
CA LYS A 141 14.18 16.02 12.88
C LYS A 141 14.54 16.17 11.41
N THR A 142 13.56 16.04 10.52
CA THR A 142 13.72 16.29 9.08
C THR A 142 14.09 17.74 8.82
N TYR A 143 13.36 18.70 9.42
CA TYR A 143 13.67 20.11 9.26
C TYR A 143 15.09 20.47 9.74
N SER A 144 15.50 19.99 10.92
CA SER A 144 16.84 20.25 11.46
C SER A 144 17.96 19.78 10.52
N LYS A 145 17.81 18.62 9.88
CA LYS A 145 18.76 18.12 8.88
C LYS A 145 18.81 19.01 7.63
N LEU A 146 17.65 19.47 7.16
CA LEU A 146 17.55 20.36 6.01
C LEU A 146 18.19 21.72 6.31
N HIS A 147 17.93 22.30 7.48
CA HIS A 147 18.50 23.58 7.92
C HIS A 147 20.02 23.55 8.03
N SER A 148 20.60 22.50 8.65
CA SER A 148 22.05 22.34 8.68
C SER A 148 22.67 22.15 7.29
N SER A 149 21.91 21.58 6.33
CA SER A 149 22.37 21.42 4.95
C SER A 149 22.27 22.73 4.16
N ALA A 150 21.22 23.53 4.41
CA ALA A 150 21.02 24.85 3.82
C ALA A 150 22.13 25.82 4.24
N LEU A 151 22.48 25.87 5.53
CA LEU A 151 23.59 26.69 6.04
C LEU A 151 24.94 26.32 5.42
N LYS A 152 25.17 25.04 5.10
CA LYS A 152 26.40 24.58 4.45
C LYS A 152 26.44 24.93 2.95
N SER A 153 25.28 25.04 2.32
CA SER A 153 25.14 25.34 0.89
C SER A 153 25.13 26.84 0.60
N GLY A 154 24.84 27.66 1.62
CA GLY A 154 24.78 29.13 1.55
C GLY A 154 25.89 29.86 2.33
N GLY A 155 27.09 29.26 2.44
CA GLY A 155 28.24 29.98 3.00
C GLY A 155 28.51 31.27 2.19
N PRO A 156 28.88 32.39 2.85
CA PRO A 156 29.00 33.68 2.19
C PRO A 156 30.05 33.62 1.08
N THR A 157 29.65 33.91 -0.15
CA THR A 157 30.57 34.45 -1.15
C THR A 157 31.03 35.80 -0.62
N ASN A 158 32.22 35.82 -0.02
CA ASN A 158 32.94 37.07 0.26
C ASN A 158 32.97 37.91 -1.03
N PRO A 159 32.54 39.19 -1.01
CA PRO A 159 32.90 40.08 -2.08
C PRO A 159 34.42 40.25 -2.03
N THR A 160 35.10 39.80 -3.08
CA THR A 160 36.50 40.10 -3.30
C THR A 160 36.54 41.41 -4.06
N VAL A 161 36.99 42.46 -3.35
CA VAL A 161 37.54 43.76 -3.79
C VAL A 161 36.79 44.49 -4.91
#